data_AF-A0A924YWW9-F1
#
_entry.id   AF-A0A924YWW9-F1
#
_cell.length_a   1.000
_cell.length_b   1.000
_cell.length_c   1.000
_cell.angle_alpha   90.00
_cell.angle_beta   90.00
_cell.angle_gamma   90.00
#
_symmetry.space_group_name_H-M   'P 1'
#
loop_
_entity.id
_entity.type
_entity.pdbx_description
1 polymer ?
#
loop_
_entity_poly.entity_id
_entity_poly.type
_entity_poly.pdbx_seq_one_letter_code
_entity_poly.pdbx_strand_id
1 'polypeptide(L)'
;QASFLFTGDLEEPAIETLLSRFAGTSTLDVDVWEVGHHGSYNGVTQGMLTAMSPQVAVISMGPETAHVAWSAWAYGHPRRSVVELLDATISRPRDTPASVLVADKVKSFTSYTMRDAIYGTGWDGDIIVSSGADGVLRVETHR
;
A
#
# COMPACT_ATOMS: atom_id res chain seq x y z
N GLN A 1 12.65 -16.88 3.96
CA GLN A 1 13.11 -15.76 3.11
C GLN A 1 11.88 -14.91 2.83
N ALA A 2 12.03 -13.59 2.76
CA ALA A 2 10.95 -12.69 2.36
C ALA A 2 11.47 -11.70 1.30
N SER A 3 10.60 -11.28 0.40
CA SER A 3 10.88 -10.29 -0.65
C SER A 3 10.06 -9.01 -0.43
N PHE A 4 10.70 -7.88 -0.71
CA PHE A 4 10.13 -6.55 -0.52
C PHE A 4 10.26 -5.78 -1.82
N LEU A 5 9.17 -5.16 -2.26
CA LEU A 5 9.17 -4.25 -3.41
C LEU A 5 8.86 -2.83 -2.94
N PHE A 6 9.72 -1.89 -3.32
CA PHE A 6 9.55 -0.46 -3.11
C PHE A 6 9.40 0.21 -4.46
N THR A 7 8.20 0.74 -4.73
CA THR A 7 7.90 1.33 -6.03
C THR A 7 8.09 2.84 -6.05
N GLY A 8 8.14 3.50 -4.88
CA GLY A 8 8.14 4.96 -4.81
C GLY A 8 6.95 5.53 -5.61
N ASP A 9 7.14 6.64 -6.32
CA ASP A 9 6.07 7.29 -7.08
C ASP A 9 5.95 6.78 -8.53
N LEU A 10 6.16 5.48 -8.75
CA LEU A 10 5.97 4.88 -10.07
C LEU A 10 4.53 5.08 -10.55
N GLU A 11 4.37 5.57 -11.79
CA GLU A 11 3.06 5.77 -12.42
C GLU A 11 2.89 4.87 -13.65
N GLU A 12 1.66 4.80 -14.18
CA GLU A 12 1.21 3.88 -15.25
C GLU A 12 2.25 3.63 -16.36
N PRO A 13 2.87 4.62 -17.03
CA PRO A 13 3.81 4.32 -18.12
C PRO A 13 5.05 3.55 -17.66
N ALA A 14 5.53 3.84 -16.45
CA ALA A 14 6.68 3.19 -15.87
C ALA A 14 6.30 1.85 -15.22
N ILE A 15 5.07 1.72 -14.70
CA ILE A 15 4.47 0.45 -14.28
C ILE A 15 4.40 -0.53 -15.46
N GLU A 16 3.89 -0.11 -16.61
CA GLU A 16 3.81 -0.97 -17.80
C GLU A 16 5.19 -1.41 -18.29
N THR A 17 6.18 -0.52 -18.20
CA THR A 17 7.58 -0.85 -18.53
C THR A 17 8.15 -1.89 -17.55
N LEU A 18 7.87 -1.75 -16.25
CA LEU A 18 8.28 -2.70 -15.22
C LEU A 18 7.66 -4.08 -15.44
N LEU A 19 6.35 -4.14 -15.68
CA LEU A 19 5.61 -5.38 -15.92
C LEU A 19 6.13 -6.08 -17.19
N SER A 20 6.32 -5.34 -18.27
CA SER A 20 6.84 -5.88 -19.53
C SER A 20 8.25 -6.43 -19.38
N ARG A 21 9.11 -5.74 -18.62
CA ARG A 21 10.50 -6.16 -18.38
C ARG A 21 10.60 -7.49 -17.64
N PHE A 22 9.70 -7.75 -16.70
CA PHE A 22 9.72 -8.95 -15.85
C PHE A 22 8.65 -9.98 -16.21
N ALA A 23 7.96 -9.79 -17.33
CA ALA A 23 6.96 -10.72 -17.84
C ALA A 23 7.52 -12.15 -17.97
N GLY A 24 6.79 -13.13 -17.44
CA GLY A 24 7.19 -14.54 -17.44
C GLY A 24 8.25 -14.91 -16.39
N THR A 25 8.60 -14.00 -15.49
CA THR A 25 9.47 -14.27 -14.32
C THR A 25 8.70 -14.15 -13.01
N SER A 26 9.23 -14.68 -11.92
CA SER A 26 8.69 -14.50 -10.56
C SER A 26 9.32 -13.30 -9.83
N THR A 27 9.97 -12.37 -10.54
CA THR A 27 10.74 -11.28 -9.91
C THR A 27 9.84 -10.29 -9.16
N LEU A 28 8.62 -10.07 -9.66
CA LEU A 28 7.64 -9.17 -9.05
C LEU A 28 6.75 -9.90 -8.02
N ASP A 29 6.88 -11.21 -7.90
CA ASP A 29 6.15 -11.95 -6.88
C ASP A 29 6.78 -11.71 -5.50
N VAL A 30 6.17 -10.78 -4.74
CA VAL A 30 6.74 -10.27 -3.49
C VAL A 30 5.81 -10.42 -2.30
N ASP A 31 6.38 -10.63 -1.11
CA ASP A 31 5.62 -10.79 0.12
C ASP A 31 5.17 -9.44 0.74
N VAL A 32 5.98 -8.40 0.57
CA VAL A 32 5.73 -7.06 1.13
C VAL A 32 5.85 -6.01 0.03
N TRP A 33 4.85 -5.14 -0.06
CA TRP A 33 4.84 -4.04 -1.02
C TRP A 33 4.70 -2.69 -0.33
N GLU A 34 5.66 -1.78 -0.57
CA GLU A 34 5.48 -0.36 -0.31
C GLU A 34 4.74 0.27 -1.51
N VAL A 35 3.46 0.57 -1.28
CA VAL A 35 2.48 0.92 -2.31
C VAL A 35 2.88 2.20 -3.02
N GLY A 36 2.80 2.17 -4.35
CA GLY A 36 3.23 3.26 -5.19
C GLY A 36 2.48 4.57 -4.94
N HIS A 37 3.22 5.68 -5.04
CA HIS A 37 2.70 7.04 -5.11
C HIS A 37 1.69 7.35 -4.00
N HIS A 38 2.02 7.02 -2.75
CA HIS A 38 1.19 7.28 -1.57
C HIS A 38 -0.23 6.64 -1.64
N GLY A 39 -0.44 5.65 -2.51
CA GLY A 39 -1.77 5.12 -2.80
C GLY A 39 -2.60 6.00 -3.76
N SER A 40 -1.95 6.67 -4.71
CA SER A 40 -2.60 7.39 -5.80
C SER A 40 -3.26 6.44 -6.80
N TYR A 41 -4.32 6.90 -7.45
CA TYR A 41 -5.08 6.11 -8.43
C TYR A 41 -4.27 5.70 -9.66
N ASN A 42 -3.19 6.42 -9.98
CA ASN A 42 -2.26 6.12 -11.09
C ASN A 42 -0.98 5.41 -10.64
N GLY A 43 -0.83 5.14 -9.33
CA GLY A 43 0.33 4.42 -8.76
C GLY A 43 0.10 2.93 -8.53
N VAL A 44 -1.12 2.46 -8.77
CA VAL A 44 -1.54 1.06 -8.60
C VAL A 44 -2.39 0.65 -9.79
N THR A 45 -1.96 -0.37 -10.53
CA THR A 45 -2.73 -0.94 -11.64
C THR A 45 -3.13 -2.39 -11.36
N GLN A 46 -4.19 -2.86 -12.01
CA GLN A 46 -4.58 -4.28 -11.93
C GLN A 46 -3.46 -5.23 -12.41
N GLY A 47 -2.62 -4.77 -13.35
CA GLY A 47 -1.47 -5.55 -13.84
C GLY A 47 -0.46 -5.82 -12.73
N MET A 48 -0.21 -4.85 -11.85
CA MET A 48 0.63 -5.05 -10.67
C MET A 48 0.01 -6.07 -9.72
N LEU A 49 -1.28 -5.94 -9.38
CA LEU A 49 -1.98 -6.88 -8.50
C LEU A 49 -2.09 -8.30 -9.07
N THR A 50 -1.87 -8.46 -10.38
CA THR A 50 -1.81 -9.77 -11.05
C THR A 50 -0.39 -10.35 -11.04
N ALA A 51 0.63 -9.50 -11.10
CA ALA A 51 2.04 -9.91 -11.15
C ALA A 51 2.66 -10.12 -9.76
N MET A 52 2.01 -9.62 -8.70
CA MET A 52 2.49 -9.65 -7.33
C MET A 52 1.51 -10.39 -6.42
N SER A 53 1.99 -11.07 -5.37
CA SER A 53 1.15 -11.69 -4.34
C SER A 53 1.46 -11.21 -2.90
N PRO A 54 1.38 -9.89 -2.63
CA PRO A 54 1.76 -9.34 -1.33
C PRO A 54 0.86 -9.86 -0.21
N GLN A 55 1.49 -10.22 0.91
CA GLN A 55 0.83 -10.49 2.19
C GLN A 55 0.71 -9.23 3.04
N VAL A 56 1.53 -8.21 2.79
CA VAL A 56 1.52 -6.93 3.50
C VAL A 56 1.67 -5.79 2.50
N ALA A 57 0.84 -4.76 2.64
CA ALA A 57 1.01 -3.50 1.93
C ALA A 57 1.23 -2.35 2.93
N VAL A 58 2.18 -1.47 2.60
CA VAL A 58 2.45 -0.25 3.37
C VAL A 58 2.27 0.96 2.47
N ILE A 59 1.40 1.88 2.86
CA ILE A 59 1.13 3.14 2.17
C ILE A 59 1.88 4.25 2.90
N SER A 60 2.93 4.77 2.28
CA SER A 60 3.66 5.93 2.81
C SER A 60 2.85 7.20 2.57
N MET A 61 2.25 7.77 3.63
CA MET A 61 1.45 8.99 3.58
C MET A 61 1.34 9.66 4.97
N GLY A 62 1.07 10.96 5.02
CA GLY A 62 0.99 11.72 6.28
C GLY A 62 -0.34 11.52 7.04
N PRO A 63 -0.38 11.77 8.36
CA PRO A 63 -1.61 11.64 9.13
C PRO A 63 -2.66 12.66 8.68
N GLU A 64 -3.93 12.40 9.02
CA GLU A 64 -5.05 13.29 8.69
C GLU A 64 -4.82 14.74 9.16
N THR A 65 -4.04 14.97 10.20
CA THR A 65 -3.76 16.32 10.72
C THR A 65 -2.71 17.09 9.91
N ALA A 66 -2.00 16.44 8.98
CA ALA A 66 -0.91 17.03 8.19
C ALA A 66 -1.43 17.79 6.95
N HIS A 67 -2.24 18.82 7.17
CA HIS A 67 -2.82 19.67 6.13
C HIS A 67 -1.82 20.69 5.57
N VAL A 68 -0.69 20.23 5.02
CA VAL A 68 0.31 21.10 4.37
C VAL A 68 0.21 21.02 2.86
N ALA A 69 0.64 22.07 2.17
CA ALA A 69 0.75 22.06 0.72
C ALA A 69 1.70 20.95 0.26
N TRP A 70 1.43 20.38 -0.93
CA TRP A 70 2.23 19.31 -1.52
C TRP A 70 2.33 18.03 -0.67
N SER A 71 1.28 17.74 0.12
CA SER A 71 1.15 16.49 0.88
C SER A 71 0.23 15.50 0.19
N ALA A 72 0.39 14.20 0.51
CA ALA A 72 -0.55 13.14 0.12
C ALA A 72 -2.00 13.53 0.43
N TRP A 73 -2.26 14.12 1.60
CA TRP A 73 -3.58 14.62 1.97
C TRP A 73 -4.11 15.69 1.02
N ALA A 74 -3.27 16.67 0.65
CA ALA A 74 -3.64 17.74 -0.27
C ALA A 74 -4.04 17.24 -1.67
N TYR A 75 -3.48 16.10 -2.09
CA TYR A 75 -3.83 15.41 -3.34
C TYR A 75 -4.94 14.37 -3.20
N GLY A 76 -5.47 14.18 -1.99
CA GLY A 76 -6.49 13.16 -1.71
C GLY A 76 -5.90 11.76 -1.81
N HIS A 77 -4.83 11.48 -1.08
CA HIS A 77 -4.24 10.15 -0.96
C HIS A 77 -4.25 9.67 0.50
N PRO A 78 -4.37 8.34 0.73
CA PRO A 78 -4.59 7.31 -0.28
C PRO A 78 -6.00 7.35 -0.87
N ARG A 79 -6.13 6.96 -2.14
CA ARG A 79 -7.42 6.92 -2.83
C ARG A 79 -8.21 5.70 -2.39
N ARG A 80 -9.50 5.89 -2.13
CA ARG A 80 -10.41 4.82 -1.75
C ARG A 80 -10.41 3.66 -2.76
N SER A 81 -10.43 3.97 -4.06
CA SER A 81 -10.38 2.96 -5.11
C SER A 81 -9.12 2.09 -5.05
N VAL A 82 -7.99 2.66 -4.64
CA VAL A 82 -6.73 1.92 -4.45
C VAL A 82 -6.81 1.06 -3.19
N VAL A 83 -7.33 1.61 -2.10
CA VAL A 83 -7.51 0.85 -0.86
C VAL A 83 -8.45 -0.35 -1.05
N GLU A 84 -9.56 -0.17 -1.77
CA GLU A 84 -10.49 -1.25 -2.11
C GLU A 84 -9.86 -2.30 -3.03
N LEU A 85 -9.01 -1.89 -3.98
CA LEU A 85 -8.24 -2.82 -4.81
C LEU A 85 -7.25 -3.65 -3.97
N LEU A 86 -6.55 -3.03 -3.02
CA LEU A 86 -5.63 -3.73 -2.13
C LEU A 86 -6.38 -4.71 -1.21
N ASP A 87 -7.49 -4.28 -0.60
CA ASP A 87 -8.32 -5.09 0.31
C ASP A 87 -8.94 -6.31 -0.41
N ALA A 88 -9.21 -6.18 -1.71
CA ALA A 88 -9.67 -7.31 -2.53
C ALA A 88 -8.55 -8.33 -2.87
N THR A 89 -7.28 -7.94 -2.78
CA THR A 89 -6.13 -8.77 -3.16
C THR A 89 -5.40 -9.35 -1.95
N ILE A 90 -5.21 -8.56 -0.90
CA ILE A 90 -4.47 -8.94 0.30
C ILE A 90 -5.43 -9.57 1.29
N SER A 91 -5.21 -10.84 1.61
CA SER A 91 -6.10 -11.64 2.47
C SER A 91 -5.52 -11.95 3.85
N ARG A 92 -4.28 -11.50 4.11
CA ARG A 92 -3.68 -11.65 5.43
C ARG A 92 -4.37 -10.67 6.39
N PRO A 93 -4.94 -11.12 7.52
CA PRO A 93 -5.59 -10.22 8.45
C PRO A 93 -4.60 -9.35 9.22
N ARG A 94 -5.04 -8.16 9.64
CA ARG A 94 -4.42 -7.37 10.71
C ARG A 94 -4.76 -7.99 12.06
N ASP A 95 -3.87 -7.81 13.04
CA ASP A 95 -4.13 -8.22 14.42
C ASP A 95 -5.31 -7.45 15.03
N THR A 96 -5.46 -6.18 14.66
CA THR A 96 -6.58 -5.33 15.08
C THR A 96 -7.09 -4.52 13.88
N PRO A 97 -8.38 -4.63 13.52
CA PRO A 97 -8.99 -3.79 12.50
C PRO A 97 -8.89 -2.31 12.88
N ALA A 98 -8.69 -1.44 11.88
CA ALA A 98 -8.55 -0.01 12.07
C ALA A 98 -9.65 0.76 11.34
N SER A 99 -10.20 1.79 11.98
CA SER A 99 -11.03 2.79 11.29
C SER A 99 -10.10 3.87 10.75
N VAL A 100 -9.98 3.96 9.43
CA VAL A 100 -9.02 4.84 8.75
C VAL A 100 -9.74 5.81 7.81
N LEU A 101 -9.13 6.95 7.48
CA LEU A 101 -9.65 7.83 6.44
C LEU A 101 -9.02 7.52 5.08
N VAL A 102 -9.88 7.41 4.07
CA VAL A 102 -9.50 7.23 2.65
C VAL A 102 -10.15 8.31 1.81
N ALA A 103 -9.49 8.74 0.74
CA ALA A 103 -9.98 9.81 -0.11
C ALA A 103 -10.88 9.28 -1.24
N ASP A 104 -12.13 9.70 -1.29
CA ASP A 104 -12.97 9.54 -2.48
C ASP A 104 -12.47 10.47 -3.62
N LYS A 105 -12.03 11.67 -3.23
CA LYS A 105 -11.39 12.66 -4.11
C LYS A 105 -10.59 13.68 -3.30
N VAL A 106 -9.88 14.58 -3.97
CA VAL A 106 -9.22 15.74 -3.34
C VAL A 106 -10.22 16.44 -2.40
N LYS A 107 -9.82 16.66 -1.15
CA LYS A 107 -10.63 17.29 -0.07
C LYS A 107 -11.90 16.53 0.36
N SER A 108 -12.10 15.28 -0.07
CA SER A 108 -13.25 14.46 0.32
C SER A 108 -12.77 13.11 0.82
N PHE A 109 -12.89 12.90 2.13
CA PHE A 109 -12.45 11.68 2.80
C PHE A 109 -13.63 11.01 3.50
N THR A 110 -13.59 9.69 3.55
CA THR A 110 -14.58 8.86 4.23
C THR A 110 -13.88 7.85 5.12
N SER A 111 -14.60 7.39 6.15
CA SER A 111 -14.11 6.31 7.01
C SER A 111 -14.17 4.97 6.27
N TYR A 112 -13.13 4.16 6.45
CA TYR A 112 -13.02 2.81 5.94
C TYR A 112 -12.56 1.89 7.07
N THR A 113 -13.15 0.70 7.19
CA THR A 113 -12.72 -0.30 8.18
C THR A 113 -11.69 -1.20 7.53
N MET A 114 -10.42 -0.99 7.85
CA MET A 114 -9.31 -1.81 7.35
C MET A 114 -9.18 -3.08 8.17
N ARG A 115 -9.28 -4.24 7.51
CA ARG A 115 -9.22 -5.57 8.16
C ARG A 115 -8.00 -6.36 7.76
N ASP A 116 -7.58 -6.23 6.51
CA ASP A 116 -6.43 -6.90 5.96
C ASP A 116 -5.15 -6.09 6.16
N ALA A 117 -3.99 -6.75 6.04
CA ALA A 117 -2.64 -6.30 6.40
C ALA A 117 -2.11 -5.17 5.49
N ILE A 118 -2.92 -4.13 5.35
CA ILE A 118 -2.67 -2.87 4.67
C ILE A 118 -2.52 -1.82 5.76
N TYR A 119 -1.35 -1.21 5.82
CA TYR A 119 -0.98 -0.22 6.82
C TYR A 119 -0.63 1.09 6.15
N GLY A 120 -0.82 2.21 6.85
CA GLY A 120 -0.44 3.51 6.34
C GLY A 120 0.30 4.30 7.41
N THR A 121 1.42 4.93 7.09
CA THR A 121 2.22 5.66 8.10
C THR A 121 1.41 6.76 8.80
N GLY A 122 0.46 7.39 8.08
CA GLY A 122 -0.46 8.38 8.64
C GLY A 122 -1.62 7.80 9.46
N TRP A 123 -1.92 6.50 9.32
CA TRP A 123 -2.93 5.80 10.11
C TRP A 123 -2.32 5.15 11.35
N ASP A 124 -1.16 4.52 11.16
CA ASP A 124 -0.59 3.52 12.06
C ASP A 124 0.70 4.00 12.76
N GLY A 125 1.28 5.13 12.33
CA GLY A 125 2.54 5.65 12.86
C GLY A 125 3.76 4.94 12.27
N ASP A 126 4.73 4.61 13.12
CA ASP A 126 5.87 3.79 12.72
C ASP A 126 5.39 2.36 12.44
N ILE A 127 5.75 1.82 11.27
CA ILE A 127 5.38 0.47 10.84
C ILE A 127 6.66 -0.36 10.71
N ILE A 128 6.78 -1.39 11.54
CA ILE A 128 7.93 -2.30 11.53
C ILE A 128 7.47 -3.61 10.89
N VAL A 129 7.95 -3.88 9.68
CA VAL A 129 7.74 -5.18 9.02
C VAL A 129 9.02 -5.99 9.11
N SER A 130 8.97 -7.15 9.74
CA SER A 130 10.12 -8.05 9.90
C SER A 130 9.81 -9.46 9.40
N SER A 131 10.84 -10.18 8.96
CA SER A 131 10.75 -11.60 8.58
C SER A 131 11.67 -12.43 9.47
N GLY A 132 11.13 -13.50 10.06
CA GLY A 132 11.93 -14.47 10.80
C GLY A 132 12.77 -15.37 9.87
N ALA A 133 13.70 -16.13 10.43
CA ALA A 133 14.48 -17.13 9.68
C ALA A 133 13.59 -18.24 9.08
N ASP A 134 12.41 -18.45 9.67
CA ASP A 134 11.33 -19.32 9.20
C ASP A 134 10.51 -18.72 8.04
N GLY A 135 10.78 -17.46 7.66
CA GLY A 135 10.04 -16.74 6.64
C GLY A 135 8.73 -16.11 7.13
N VAL A 136 8.39 -16.25 8.41
CA VAL A 136 7.15 -15.69 8.97
C VAL A 136 7.27 -14.17 9.06
N LEU A 137 6.36 -13.46 8.41
CA LEU A 137 6.25 -12.02 8.50
C LEU A 137 5.57 -11.57 9.81
N ARG A 138 6.13 -10.57 10.47
CA ARG A 138 5.52 -9.86 11.61
C ARG A 138 5.38 -8.39 11.28
N VAL A 139 4.27 -7.78 11.72
CA VAL A 139 4.02 -6.35 11.58
C VAL A 139 3.73 -5.77 12.95
N GLU A 140 4.47 -4.74 13.34
CA GLU A 140 4.26 -3.98 14.57
C GLU A 140 4.01 -2.52 14.20
N THR A 141 3.11 -1.84 14.91
CA THR A 141 2.79 -0.44 14.67
C THR A 141 2.91 0.39 15.96
N HIS A 142 3.44 1.60 15.85
CA HIS A 142 3.62 2.52 16.97
C HIS A 142 3.15 3.92 16.58
N ARG A 143 2.02 4.35 17.15
CA ARG A 143 1.42 5.66 16.90
C ARG A 143 1.71 6.64 18.03
#